data_AF-A0A4R2GYC1-F1
#
_entry.id   AF-A0A4R2GYC1-F1
#
_cell.length_a   1.000
_cell.length_b   1.000
_cell.length_c   1.000
_cell.angle_alpha   90.00
_cell.angle_beta   90.00
_cell.angle_gamma   90.00
#
_symmetry.space_group_name_H-M   'P 1'
#
loop_
_entity.id
_entity.type
_entity.pdbx_description
1 polymer ?
#
loop_
_entity_poly.entity_id
_entity_poly.type
_entity_poly.pdbx_seq_one_letter_code
_entity_poly.pdbx_strand_id
1 'polypeptide(L)'
;MTTDAPKSDATGAPGSNARSVLIETGEWAGWRRPDRDTFDTRSGPFYHRRDADGSVRCAFLVEKRHLNGIDVAHGGCLVTFADHAIFMFALDHLRGGPSVTVSLNSEFIGAAYEGDVVEATGDVLKAGGSVLFVRGVLKVGARIILNYSGVIKKLKPKAAIPAPRDPDQGVD
;
A
#
# COMPACT_ATOMS: atom_id res chain seq x y z
N MET A 1 -29.89 -26.86 3.89
CA MET A 1 -29.54 -26.07 2.69
C MET A 1 -28.33 -25.25 3.05
N THR A 2 -27.16 -25.69 2.60
CA THR A 2 -25.86 -25.05 2.82
C THR A 2 -25.75 -23.82 1.93
N THR A 3 -25.61 -22.64 2.52
CA THR A 3 -25.36 -21.39 1.79
C THR A 3 -23.87 -21.28 1.53
N ASP A 4 -23.48 -21.47 0.27
CA ASP A 4 -22.12 -21.22 -0.22
C ASP A 4 -21.78 -19.73 -0.10
N ALA A 5 -20.59 -19.45 0.43
CA ALA A 5 -20.00 -18.11 0.42
C ALA A 5 -19.64 -17.68 -1.03
N PRO A 6 -19.77 -16.39 -1.39
CA PRO A 6 -19.50 -15.95 -2.75
C PRO A 6 -18.00 -15.98 -3.06
N LYS A 7 -17.69 -16.42 -4.29
CA LYS A 7 -16.34 -16.56 -4.85
C LYS A 7 -15.67 -15.20 -5.02
N SER A 8 -14.38 -15.14 -4.73
CA SER A 8 -13.52 -14.00 -4.97
C SER A 8 -13.44 -13.65 -6.47
N ASP A 9 -13.92 -12.46 -6.86
CA ASP A 9 -13.71 -11.95 -8.21
C ASP A 9 -12.25 -11.52 -8.39
N ALA A 10 -11.46 -12.42 -8.96
CA ALA A 10 -10.10 -12.19 -9.39
C ALA A 10 -10.08 -11.44 -10.74
N THR A 11 -10.30 -10.13 -10.72
CA THR A 11 -10.00 -9.23 -11.85
C THR A 11 -8.64 -8.52 -11.66
N GLY A 12 -7.66 -9.24 -11.12
CA GLY A 12 -6.26 -8.82 -11.08
C GLY A 12 -5.47 -9.52 -12.19
N ALA A 13 -4.71 -8.75 -12.97
CA ALA A 13 -3.78 -9.29 -13.96
C ALA A 13 -2.88 -10.39 -13.34
N PRO A 14 -2.57 -11.48 -14.08
CA PRO A 14 -1.80 -12.60 -13.55
C PRO A 14 -0.39 -12.14 -13.20
N GLY A 15 -0.11 -12.06 -11.90
CA GLY A 15 1.21 -11.72 -11.38
C GLY A 15 1.19 -11.00 -10.04
N SER A 16 0.21 -10.13 -9.76
CA SER A 16 0.29 -9.26 -8.57
C SER A 16 -0.06 -10.01 -7.30
N ASN A 17 0.96 -10.27 -6.50
CA ASN A 17 0.83 -10.98 -5.23
C ASN A 17 0.20 -10.12 -4.12
N ALA A 18 -0.60 -9.10 -4.45
CA ALA A 18 -1.40 -8.32 -3.51
C ALA A 18 -2.88 -8.57 -3.83
N ARG A 19 -3.48 -9.59 -3.19
CA ARG A 19 -4.93 -9.69 -3.10
C ARG A 19 -5.43 -8.49 -2.29
N SER A 20 -6.42 -7.76 -2.80
CA SER A 20 -7.08 -6.67 -2.10
C SER A 20 -8.57 -6.94 -1.99
N VAL A 21 -9.17 -6.53 -0.88
CA VAL A 21 -10.61 -6.66 -0.62
C VAL A 21 -11.29 -5.35 -0.99
N LEU A 22 -12.38 -5.43 -1.77
CA LEU A 22 -13.27 -4.31 -2.03
C LEU A 22 -14.14 -4.05 -0.78
N ILE A 23 -14.22 -2.79 -0.37
CA ILE A 23 -15.15 -2.37 0.68
C ILE A 23 -16.49 -2.03 0.03
N GLU A 24 -17.53 -2.76 0.40
CA GLU A 24 -18.85 -2.65 -0.24
C GLU A 24 -19.74 -1.55 0.37
N THR A 25 -19.53 -1.22 1.66
CA THR A 25 -20.42 -0.34 2.43
C THR A 25 -19.65 0.62 3.34
N GLY A 26 -20.34 1.66 3.82
CA GLY A 26 -19.78 2.66 4.74
C GLY A 26 -18.97 3.75 4.05
N GLU A 27 -18.25 4.54 4.84
CA GLU A 27 -17.44 5.68 4.39
C GLU A 27 -16.38 5.30 3.35
N TRP A 28 -15.87 4.07 3.45
CA TRP A 28 -14.86 3.52 2.56
C TRP A 28 -15.45 2.70 1.40
N ALA A 29 -16.75 2.75 1.14
CA ALA A 29 -17.36 2.05 0.01
C ALA A 29 -16.68 2.41 -1.32
N GLY A 30 -16.39 1.40 -2.14
CA GLY A 30 -15.67 1.55 -3.40
C GLY A 30 -14.15 1.65 -3.28
N TRP A 31 -13.60 1.72 -2.07
CA TRP A 31 -12.16 1.59 -1.84
C TRP A 31 -11.74 0.14 -1.67
N ARG A 32 -10.44 -0.12 -1.80
CA ARG A 32 -9.82 -1.43 -1.62
C ARG A 32 -8.74 -1.37 -0.55
N ARG A 33 -8.56 -2.45 0.22
CA ARG A 33 -7.45 -2.60 1.18
C ARG A 33 -6.73 -3.93 0.99
N PRO A 34 -5.46 -4.08 1.43
CA PRO A 34 -4.77 -5.37 1.42
C PRO A 34 -5.55 -6.48 2.16
N ASP A 35 -5.55 -7.69 1.59
CA ASP A 35 -6.25 -8.90 2.09
C ASP A 35 -5.32 -9.85 2.87
N ARG A 36 -4.36 -9.32 3.63
CA ARG A 36 -3.40 -10.13 4.38
C ARG A 36 -3.12 -9.53 5.74
N ASP A 37 -2.82 -10.36 6.73
CA ASP A 37 -2.27 -9.89 8.01
C ASP A 37 -0.77 -9.59 7.86
N THR A 38 -0.46 -8.46 7.24
CA THR A 38 0.90 -7.96 7.03
C THR A 38 1.11 -6.65 7.78
N PHE A 39 2.34 -6.14 7.75
CA PHE A 39 2.68 -4.84 8.32
C PHE A 39 1.74 -3.71 7.88
N ASP A 40 1.38 -3.62 6.59
CA ASP A 40 0.43 -2.63 6.07
C ASP A 40 -0.94 -2.71 6.76
N THR A 41 -1.47 -3.91 6.96
CA THR A 41 -2.80 -4.10 7.56
C THR A 41 -2.77 -3.77 9.04
N ARG A 42 -1.67 -4.06 9.74
CA ARG A 42 -1.47 -3.73 11.15
C ARG A 42 -1.19 -2.24 11.40
N SER A 43 -0.51 -1.60 10.45
CA SER A 43 -0.15 -0.17 10.52
C SER A 43 -1.22 0.74 9.93
N GLY A 44 -2.15 0.18 9.15
CA GLY A 44 -3.28 0.86 8.53
C GLY A 44 -4.56 0.76 9.37
N PRO A 45 -5.75 0.61 8.75
CA PRO A 45 -5.95 0.16 7.37
C PRO A 45 -5.64 1.24 6.33
N PHE A 46 -4.81 0.90 5.36
CA PHE A 46 -4.55 1.75 4.19
C PHE A 46 -5.45 1.32 3.03
N TYR A 47 -6.11 2.30 2.46
CA TYR A 47 -7.04 2.13 1.35
C TYR A 47 -6.46 2.70 0.07
N HIS A 48 -6.83 2.11 -1.05
CA HIS A 48 -6.63 2.69 -2.37
C HIS A 48 -7.88 2.54 -3.24
N ARG A 49 -8.05 3.44 -4.18
CA ARG A 49 -9.08 3.38 -5.21
C ARG A 49 -8.53 3.90 -6.51
N ARG A 50 -9.03 3.37 -7.62
CA ARG A 50 -8.86 3.97 -8.94
C ARG A 50 -10.08 4.81 -9.27
N ASP A 51 -9.87 6.07 -9.59
CA ASP A 51 -10.92 6.98 -10.01
C ASP A 51 -11.23 6.84 -11.50
N ALA A 52 -12.33 7.46 -11.94
CA ALA A 52 -12.83 7.35 -13.32
C ALA A 52 -11.86 7.91 -14.37
N ASP A 53 -11.02 8.86 -14.00
CA ASP A 53 -9.96 9.42 -14.86
C ASP A 53 -8.71 8.53 -14.95
N GLY A 54 -8.74 7.37 -14.28
CA GLY A 54 -7.64 6.40 -14.24
C GLY A 54 -6.60 6.70 -13.16
N SER A 55 -6.68 7.84 -12.48
CA SER A 55 -5.80 8.16 -11.36
C SER A 55 -6.04 7.23 -10.18
N VAL A 56 -5.00 7.04 -9.36
CA VAL A 56 -5.09 6.24 -8.14
C VAL A 56 -4.97 7.18 -6.96
N ARG A 57 -5.87 7.03 -5.99
CA ARG A 57 -5.79 7.67 -4.68
C ARG A 57 -5.59 6.63 -3.61
N CYS A 58 -4.80 6.97 -2.60
CA CYS A 58 -4.75 6.21 -1.36
C CYS A 58 -5.25 7.07 -0.20
N ALA A 59 -5.77 6.45 0.84
CA ALA A 59 -6.19 7.17 2.03
C ALA A 59 -6.15 6.28 3.27
N PHE A 60 -6.08 6.91 4.45
CA PHE A 60 -6.32 6.23 5.71
C PHE A 60 -6.90 7.19 6.77
N LEU A 61 -7.63 6.63 7.72
CA LEU A 61 -8.12 7.36 8.89
C LEU A 61 -7.06 7.31 10.00
N VAL A 62 -6.72 8.47 10.55
CA VAL A 62 -5.83 8.53 11.71
C VAL A 62 -6.61 8.09 12.95
N GLU A 63 -6.27 6.92 13.49
CA GLU A 63 -6.80 6.39 14.74
C GLU A 63 -5.84 6.68 15.90
N LYS A 64 -6.33 6.58 17.14
CA LYS A 64 -5.50 6.69 18.36
C LYS A 64 -4.19 5.90 18.32
N ARG A 65 -4.19 4.69 17.75
CA ARG A 65 -3.00 3.84 17.64
C ARG A 65 -1.91 4.39 16.70
N HIS A 66 -2.25 5.37 15.85
CA HIS A 66 -1.32 6.00 14.91
C HIS A 66 -0.63 7.24 15.51
N LEU A 67 -1.04 7.69 16.71
CA LEU A 67 -0.51 8.89 17.34
C LEU A 67 0.86 8.65 17.99
N ASN A 68 1.64 9.71 18.10
CA ASN A 68 2.88 9.77 18.87
C ASN A 68 2.63 10.31 20.29
N GLY A 69 3.69 10.52 21.07
CA GLY A 69 3.62 10.99 22.46
C GLY A 69 3.16 12.44 22.65
N ILE A 70 2.81 13.16 21.58
CA ILE A 70 2.24 14.52 21.63
C ILE A 70 0.89 14.60 20.89
N ASP A 71 0.19 13.47 20.77
CA ASP A 71 -1.17 13.34 20.22
C ASP A 71 -1.34 13.80 18.75
N VAL A 72 -0.29 13.67 17.94
CA VAL A 72 -0.37 13.82 16.47
C VAL A 72 0.09 12.54 15.78
N ALA A 73 -0.30 12.33 14.52
CA ALA A 73 0.11 11.16 13.75
C ALA A 73 1.64 10.99 13.77
N HIS A 74 2.12 9.81 14.14
CA HIS A 74 3.54 9.51 14.22
C HIS A 74 4.17 9.65 12.83
N GLY A 75 5.33 10.30 12.73
CA GLY A 75 5.99 10.53 11.43
C GLY A 75 6.29 9.23 10.68
N GLY A 76 6.69 8.18 11.40
CA GLY A 76 6.86 6.83 10.85
C GLY A 76 5.57 6.18 10.34
N CYS A 77 4.40 6.53 10.88
CA CYS A 77 3.11 6.08 10.34
C CYS A 77 2.83 6.76 8.99
N LEU A 78 3.07 8.08 8.89
CA LEU A 78 2.91 8.82 7.64
C LEU A 78 3.88 8.32 6.54
N VAL A 79 5.13 8.05 6.90
CA VAL A 79 6.13 7.50 5.96
C VAL A 79 5.77 6.08 5.53
N THR A 80 5.28 5.26 6.45
CA THR A 80 4.75 3.92 6.13
C THR A 80 3.58 4.00 5.15
N PHE A 81 2.67 4.94 5.34
CA PHE A 81 1.57 5.17 4.40
C PHE A 81 2.05 5.70 3.04
N ALA A 82 3.07 6.56 3.01
CA ALA A 82 3.69 7.00 1.76
C ALA A 82 4.37 5.85 1.01
N ASP A 83 5.04 4.92 1.72
CA ASP A 83 5.61 3.70 1.14
C ASP A 83 4.52 2.83 0.50
N HIS A 84 3.41 2.63 1.19
CA HIS A 84 2.25 1.95 0.61
C HIS A 84 1.76 2.65 -0.68
N ALA A 85 1.61 3.97 -0.65
CA ALA A 85 1.08 4.75 -1.76
C ALA A 85 1.94 4.66 -3.03
N ILE A 86 3.27 4.69 -2.93
CA ILE A 86 4.13 4.61 -4.13
C ILE A 86 3.93 3.30 -4.91
N PHE A 87 3.64 2.19 -4.22
CA PHE A 87 3.32 0.93 -4.90
C PHE A 87 1.96 0.97 -5.58
N MET A 88 0.95 1.57 -4.94
CA MET A 88 -0.40 1.68 -5.49
C MET A 88 -0.40 2.50 -6.78
N PHE A 89 0.36 3.60 -6.83
CA PHE A 89 0.53 4.40 -8.05
C PHE A 89 1.31 3.67 -9.13
N ALA A 90 2.22 2.76 -8.75
CA ALA A 90 3.08 2.03 -9.67
C ALA A 90 2.47 0.70 -10.17
N LEU A 91 1.30 0.27 -9.68
CA LEU A 91 0.75 -1.08 -9.92
C LEU A 91 0.77 -1.50 -11.40
N ASP A 92 0.30 -0.63 -12.29
CA ASP A 92 0.21 -0.92 -13.74
C ASP A 92 1.60 -1.13 -14.37
N HIS A 93 2.62 -0.41 -13.89
CA HIS A 93 3.99 -0.53 -14.35
C HIS A 93 4.74 -1.72 -13.76
N LEU A 94 4.31 -2.18 -12.57
CA LEU A 94 4.86 -3.35 -11.90
C LEU A 94 4.36 -4.66 -12.53
N ARG A 95 3.20 -4.64 -13.20
CA ARG A 95 2.58 -5.82 -13.85
C ARG A 95 2.48 -7.02 -12.89
N GLY A 96 2.31 -6.71 -11.61
CA GLY A 96 2.27 -7.68 -10.54
C GLY A 96 3.58 -8.36 -10.15
N GLY A 97 4.70 -8.07 -10.81
CA GLY A 97 5.99 -8.64 -10.42
C GLY A 97 6.40 -8.29 -8.98
N PRO A 98 7.18 -9.15 -8.31
CA PRO A 98 7.73 -8.84 -6.99
C PRO A 98 8.57 -7.56 -7.07
N SER A 99 8.42 -6.70 -6.07
CA SER A 99 9.08 -5.40 -6.05
C SER A 99 9.31 -4.93 -4.62
N VAL A 100 10.28 -4.03 -4.45
CA VAL A 100 10.72 -3.51 -3.15
C VAL A 100 11.07 -2.03 -3.25
N THR A 101 10.90 -1.31 -2.15
CA THR A 101 11.39 0.07 -2.00
C THR A 101 12.91 0.05 -1.88
N VAL A 102 13.59 0.89 -2.65
CA VAL A 102 15.04 1.11 -2.60
C VAL A 102 15.38 2.34 -1.78
N SER A 103 14.61 3.41 -1.97
CA SER A 103 14.72 4.64 -1.20
C SER A 103 13.35 5.29 -1.09
N LEU A 104 13.12 5.95 0.04
CA LEU A 104 11.96 6.78 0.28
C LEU A 104 12.43 8.03 1.04
N ASN A 105 12.24 9.18 0.43
CA ASN A 105 12.54 10.48 1.00
C ASN A 105 11.22 11.15 1.38
N SER A 106 11.19 11.85 2.52
CA SER A 106 9.99 12.53 2.99
C SER A 106 10.33 13.81 3.73
N GLU A 107 9.60 14.88 3.40
CA GLU A 107 9.69 16.18 4.04
C GLU A 107 8.37 16.47 4.78
N PHE A 108 8.44 16.56 6.12
CA PHE A 108 7.30 16.86 6.98
C PHE A 108 6.97 18.35 6.93
N ILE A 109 5.75 18.67 6.50
CA ILE A 109 5.27 20.04 6.28
C ILE A 109 4.23 20.43 7.34
N GLY A 110 3.43 19.48 7.82
CA GLY A 110 2.38 19.73 8.81
C GLY A 110 1.96 18.46 9.55
N ALA A 111 1.04 18.64 10.50
CA ALA A 111 0.50 17.56 11.33
C ALA A 111 -0.86 17.04 10.80
N ALA A 112 -1.13 15.78 11.13
CA ALA A 112 -2.44 15.15 11.08
C ALA A 112 -2.83 14.69 12.50
N TYR A 113 -4.11 14.75 12.80
CA TYR A 113 -4.68 14.50 14.13
C TYR A 113 -5.62 13.29 14.08
N GLU A 114 -5.95 12.72 15.25
CA GLU A 114 -6.96 11.66 15.33
C GLU A 114 -8.28 12.11 14.67
N GLY A 115 -8.87 11.23 13.85
CA GLY A 115 -10.06 11.51 13.07
C GLY A 115 -9.79 12.16 11.71
N ASP A 116 -8.58 12.66 11.43
CA ASP A 116 -8.25 13.15 10.10
C ASP A 116 -8.21 11.99 9.09
N VAL A 117 -8.78 12.24 7.90
CA VAL A 117 -8.52 11.41 6.74
C VAL A 117 -7.30 11.96 6.01
N VAL A 118 -6.24 11.17 5.98
CA VAL A 118 -5.02 11.50 5.24
C VAL A 118 -5.10 10.86 3.87
N GLU A 119 -5.04 11.68 2.83
CA GLU A 119 -5.07 11.26 1.42
C GLU A 119 -3.69 11.36 0.79
N ALA A 120 -3.30 10.37 0.00
CA ALA A 120 -2.11 10.37 -0.83
C ALA A 120 -2.49 10.54 -2.30
N THR A 121 -1.75 11.42 -2.97
CA THR A 121 -1.75 11.57 -4.43
C THR A 121 -0.31 11.56 -4.92
N GLY A 122 -0.08 11.10 -6.16
CA GLY A 122 1.27 11.06 -6.70
C GLY A 122 1.35 10.60 -8.15
N ASP A 123 2.54 10.71 -8.71
CA ASP A 123 2.85 10.45 -10.11
C ASP A 123 4.04 9.51 -10.23
N VAL A 124 3.95 8.56 -11.17
CA VAL A 124 5.11 7.81 -11.65
C VAL A 124 5.87 8.68 -12.65
N LEU A 125 6.99 9.25 -12.22
CA LEU A 125 7.81 10.13 -13.05
C LEU A 125 8.54 9.38 -14.15
N LYS A 126 8.96 8.15 -13.86
CA LYS A 126 9.67 7.29 -14.82
C LYS A 126 9.47 5.83 -14.46
N ALA A 127 9.05 5.03 -15.43
CA ALA A 127 8.98 3.59 -15.32
C ALA A 127 10.03 2.93 -16.23
N GLY A 128 11.20 2.61 -15.65
CA GLY A 128 12.26 1.91 -16.36
C GLY A 128 12.07 0.39 -16.41
N GLY A 129 13.05 -0.29 -17.01
CA GLY A 129 13.06 -1.75 -17.09
C GLY A 129 13.07 -2.42 -15.71
N SER A 130 13.91 -1.96 -14.80
CA SER A 130 14.09 -2.53 -13.45
C SER A 130 13.76 -1.58 -12.30
N VAL A 131 13.67 -0.27 -12.54
CA VAL A 131 13.50 0.75 -11.49
C VAL A 131 12.42 1.75 -11.91
N LEU A 132 11.59 2.17 -10.95
CA LEU A 132 10.58 3.19 -11.11
C LEU A 132 10.84 4.33 -10.11
N PHE A 133 10.52 5.55 -10.53
CA PHE A 133 10.61 6.75 -9.72
C PHE A 133 9.22 7.34 -9.54
N VAL A 134 8.83 7.54 -8.30
CA VAL A 134 7.49 8.03 -7.92
C VAL A 134 7.66 9.24 -7.01
N ARG A 135 6.77 10.23 -7.13
CA ARG A 135 6.66 11.33 -6.16
C ARG A 135 5.21 11.51 -5.76
N GLY A 136 4.98 12.10 -4.60
CA GLY A 136 3.64 12.40 -4.15
C GLY A 136 3.61 13.32 -2.95
N VAL A 137 2.39 13.59 -2.52
CA VAL A 137 2.10 14.36 -1.31
C VAL A 137 1.02 13.67 -0.50
N LEU A 138 1.11 13.80 0.82
CA LEU A 138 0.01 13.51 1.74
C LEU A 138 -0.71 14.80 2.10
N LYS A 139 -2.04 14.72 2.18
CA LYS A 139 -2.90 15.85 2.51
C LYS A 139 -3.95 15.49 3.54
N VAL A 140 -4.37 16.48 4.33
CA VAL A 140 -5.63 16.46 5.09
C VAL A 140 -6.50 17.56 4.52
N GLY A 141 -7.55 17.17 3.80
CA GLY A 141 -8.32 18.09 2.96
C GLY A 141 -7.40 18.84 1.98
N ALA A 142 -7.40 20.18 2.06
CA ALA A 142 -6.54 21.01 1.20
C ALA A 142 -5.09 21.17 1.70
N ARG A 143 -4.79 20.81 2.96
CA ARG A 143 -3.48 21.05 3.57
C ARG A 143 -2.50 19.94 3.22
N ILE A 144 -1.35 20.29 2.65
CA ILE A 144 -0.24 19.34 2.48
C ILE A 144 0.46 19.14 3.84
N ILE A 145 0.64 17.88 4.24
CA ILE A 145 1.30 17.51 5.50
C ILE A 145 2.65 16.81 5.29
N LEU A 146 2.85 16.17 4.13
CA LEU A 146 4.08 15.46 3.78
C LEU A 146 4.31 15.59 2.28
N ASN A 147 5.54 15.91 1.87
CA ASN A 147 6.01 15.64 0.52
C ASN A 147 6.88 14.38 0.54
N TYR A 148 6.83 13.56 -0.51
CA TYR A 148 7.68 12.38 -0.59
C TYR A 148 8.08 12.01 -2.01
N SER A 149 9.18 11.28 -2.12
CA SER A 149 9.59 10.61 -3.35
C SER A 149 10.17 9.24 -3.05
N GLY A 150 9.88 8.28 -3.93
CA GLY A 150 10.22 6.88 -3.74
C GLY A 150 10.83 6.27 -4.99
N VAL A 151 11.74 5.32 -4.78
CA VAL A 151 12.32 4.51 -5.83
C VAL A 151 11.94 3.05 -5.59
N ILE A 152 11.29 2.44 -6.58
CA ILE A 152 10.85 1.04 -6.52
C ILE A 152 11.72 0.22 -7.47
N LYS A 153 12.22 -0.93 -7.00
CA LYS A 153 12.93 -1.90 -7.82
C LYS A 153 12.06 -3.11 -8.10
N LYS A 154 11.91 -3.45 -9.38
CA LYS A 154 11.36 -4.72 -9.84
C LYS A 154 12.38 -5.82 -9.56
N LEU A 155 11.95 -6.87 -8.91
CA LEU A 155 12.75 -8.05 -8.65
C LEU A 155 12.52 -9.09 -9.76
N LYS A 156 13.54 -9.93 -9.99
CA LYS A 156 13.32 -11.14 -10.77
C LYS A 156 12.44 -12.08 -9.94
N PRO A 157 11.50 -12.82 -10.56
CA PRO A 157 10.79 -13.89 -9.87
C PRO A 157 11.80 -14.80 -9.17
N LYS A 158 11.64 -15.01 -7.86
CA LYS A 158 12.45 -16.01 -7.17
C LYS A 158 12.08 -17.36 -7.79
N ALA A 159 13.07 -18.18 -8.14
CA ALA A 159 12.81 -19.59 -8.41
C ALA A 159 12.03 -20.15 -7.21
N ALA A 160 11.03 -21.01 -7.47
CA ALA A 160 10.22 -21.59 -6.41
C ALA A 160 11.13 -22.05 -5.26
N ILE A 161 10.89 -21.52 -4.06
CA ILE A 161 11.60 -22.01 -2.87
C ILE A 161 11.17 -23.48 -2.76
N PRO A 162 12.08 -24.46 -2.82
CA PRO A 162 11.73 -25.84 -2.55
C PRO A 162 11.00 -25.90 -1.21
N ALA A 163 9.99 -26.78 -1.10
CA ALA A 163 9.26 -26.94 0.15
C ALA A 163 10.25 -27.02 1.33
N PRO A 164 9.89 -26.47 2.51
CA PRO A 164 10.74 -26.59 3.70
C PRO A 164 11.22 -28.03 3.83
N ARG A 165 12.52 -28.26 4.02
CA ARG A 165 13.00 -29.60 4.36
C ARG A 165 12.26 -30.02 5.61
N ASP A 166 11.72 -31.24 5.57
CA ASP A 166 11.12 -31.88 6.72
C ASP A 166 12.15 -31.89 7.86
N PRO A 167 11.86 -31.25 9.02
CA PRO A 167 12.79 -31.23 10.15
C PRO A 167 13.12 -32.62 10.69
N ASP A 168 12.34 -33.66 10.31
CA ASP A 168 12.56 -35.06 10.70
C ASP A 168 13.42 -35.87 9.71
N GLN A 169 13.87 -35.27 8.60
CA GLN A 169 14.92 -35.89 7.79
C GLN A 169 16.27 -35.70 8.50
N GLY A 170 16.57 -36.66 9.36
CA GLY A 170 17.81 -36.77 10.10
C GLY A 170 19.05 -36.58 9.22
N VAL A 171 20.09 -36.03 9.83
CA VAL A 171 21.42 -35.92 9.22
C VAL A 171 22.02 -37.32 9.23
N ASP A 172 22.02 -37.99 8.07
CA ASP A 172 22.85 -39.17 7.80
C ASP A 172 24.34 -38.78 7.74
#